data_AF-X1BSQ8-F1
#
_entry.id   AF-X1BSQ8-F1
#
_cell.length_a   1.000
_cell.length_b   1.000
_cell.length_c   1.000
_cell.angle_alpha   90.00
_cell.angle_beta   90.00
_cell.angle_gamma   90.00
#
_symmetry.space_group_name_H-M   'P 1'
#
loop_
_entity.id
_entity.type
_entity.pdbx_description
1 polymer ?
#
loop_
_entity_poly.entity_id
_entity_poly.type
_entity_poly.pdbx_seq_one_letter_code
_entity_poly.pdbx_strand_id
1 'polypeptide(L)'
;CTGEISVDEILTALRKFWFGEVTRAVLWDMVEAEPNHYEPEIHKIDTFLQQIHRQKLGYKRRGGKTALVGASQYIFRILRQFKAWADAAGDIAFEFQVFNDIEEAMQWLTSEE
;
A
#
# COMPACT_ATOMS: atom_id res chain seq x y z
N CYS A 1 11.52 -12.16 -17.75
CA CYS A 1 11.27 -11.54 -16.43
C CYS A 1 10.19 -12.38 -15.77
N THR A 2 10.48 -13.04 -14.66
CA THR A 2 9.44 -13.64 -13.81
C THR A 2 8.79 -12.49 -13.04
N GLY A 3 7.46 -12.39 -13.03
CA GLY A 3 6.72 -11.31 -12.35
C GLY A 3 6.72 -11.44 -10.82
N GLU A 4 7.68 -12.19 -10.27
CA GLU A 4 7.80 -12.48 -8.85
C GLU A 4 8.27 -11.22 -8.12
N ILE A 5 7.37 -10.64 -7.32
CA ILE A 5 7.71 -9.54 -6.41
C ILE A 5 8.03 -10.14 -5.05
N SER A 6 9.23 -9.86 -4.55
CA SER A 6 9.65 -10.26 -3.21
C SER A 6 9.25 -9.26 -2.12
N VAL A 7 9.16 -9.73 -0.88
CA VAL A 7 8.90 -8.87 0.30
C VAL A 7 9.96 -7.77 0.43
N ASP A 8 11.23 -8.07 0.14
CA ASP A 8 12.32 -7.11 0.25
C ASP A 8 12.22 -5.99 -0.79
N GLU A 9 11.73 -6.28 -1.99
CA GLU A 9 11.44 -5.25 -3.01
C GLU A 9 10.32 -4.32 -2.57
N ILE A 10 9.24 -4.86 -1.99
CA ILE A 10 8.15 -4.06 -1.43
C ILE A 10 8.67 -3.16 -0.31
N LEU A 11 9.43 -3.71 0.64
CA LEU A 11 10.02 -2.95 1.74
C LEU A 11 10.97 -1.86 1.24
N THR A 12 11.74 -2.14 0.19
CA THR A 12 12.63 -1.17 -0.45
C THR A 12 11.85 -0.03 -1.07
N ALA A 13 10.76 -0.31 -1.79
CA ALA A 13 9.87 0.70 -2.37
C ALA A 13 9.23 1.55 -1.28
N LEU A 14 8.70 0.92 -0.23
CA LEU A 14 8.10 1.60 0.92
C LEU A 14 9.10 2.51 1.64
N ARG A 15 10.33 2.04 1.88
CA ARG A 15 11.40 2.85 2.48
C ARG A 15 11.74 4.05 1.63
N LYS A 16 11.96 3.86 0.33
CA LYS A 16 12.26 4.96 -0.61
C LYS A 16 11.15 6.01 -0.60
N PHE A 17 9.89 5.58 -0.59
CA PHE A 17 8.74 6.48 -0.52
C PHE A 17 8.68 7.27 0.80
N TRP A 18 8.68 6.58 1.95
CA TRP A 18 8.45 7.23 3.25
C TRP A 18 9.63 8.07 3.75
N PHE A 19 10.86 7.73 3.36
CA PHE A 19 12.07 8.48 3.73
C PHE A 19 12.53 9.46 2.63
N GLY A 20 11.89 9.46 1.46
CA GLY A 20 12.08 10.45 0.41
C GLY A 20 11.05 11.58 0.45
N GLU A 21 10.62 12.02 -0.74
CA GLU A 21 9.52 12.96 -0.90
C GLU A 21 8.19 12.22 -1.05
N VAL A 22 7.34 12.36 -0.03
CA VAL A 22 6.01 11.75 -0.04
C VAL A 22 5.01 12.60 -0.81
N THR A 23 4.16 11.95 -1.62
CA THR A 23 3.10 12.60 -2.38
C THR A 23 1.74 12.42 -1.69
N ARG A 24 0.79 13.29 -2.04
CA ARG A 24 -0.59 13.20 -1.52
C ARG A 24 -1.36 12.02 -2.14
N ALA A 25 -1.33 11.90 -3.47
CA ALA A 25 -1.91 10.79 -4.20
C ALA A 25 -0.85 9.71 -4.46
N VAL A 26 -1.17 8.46 -4.13
CA VAL A 26 -0.29 7.31 -4.36
C VAL A 26 -1.11 6.17 -4.95
N LEU A 27 -0.60 5.58 -6.02
CA LEU A 27 -1.11 4.36 -6.63
C LEU A 27 -0.09 3.24 -6.41
N TRP A 28 -0.53 2.11 -5.87
CA TRP A 28 0.22 0.86 -5.88
C TRP A 28 -0.46 -0.10 -6.85
N ASP A 29 0.17 -0.32 -8.00
CA ASP A 29 -0.30 -1.25 -9.02
C ASP A 29 0.39 -2.61 -8.83
N MET A 30 -0.42 -3.63 -8.54
CA MET A 30 -0.02 -5.03 -8.39
C MET A 30 -0.85 -5.93 -9.31
N VAL A 31 -1.38 -5.42 -10.42
CA VAL A 31 -2.17 -6.22 -11.39
C VAL A 31 -1.31 -7.33 -12.00
N GLU A 32 -0.08 -7.01 -12.41
CA GLU A 32 0.86 -7.96 -13.01
C GLU A 32 1.78 -8.64 -11.99
N ALA A 33 1.59 -8.39 -10.70
CA ALA A 33 2.43 -8.97 -9.66
C ALA A 33 2.07 -10.45 -9.47
N GLU A 34 3.09 -11.31 -9.44
CA GLU A 34 2.97 -12.72 -9.09
C GLU A 34 3.61 -12.92 -7.71
N PRO A 35 2.89 -12.68 -6.60
CA PRO A 35 3.47 -12.88 -5.29
C PRO A 35 3.77 -14.37 -5.06
N ASN A 36 4.94 -14.65 -4.49
CA ASN A 36 5.25 -15.98 -4.05
C ASN A 36 4.34 -16.34 -2.86
N HIS A 37 3.44 -17.30 -3.06
CA HIS A 37 2.41 -17.67 -2.09
C HIS A 37 2.98 -18.22 -0.77
N TYR A 38 4.29 -18.55 -0.76
CA TYR A 38 5.01 -19.12 0.37
C TYR A 38 5.94 -18.13 1.06
N GLU A 39 5.89 -16.83 0.74
CA GLU A 39 6.89 -15.90 1.23
C GLU A 39 6.75 -15.68 2.76
N PRO A 40 7.67 -16.25 3.57
CA PRO A 40 7.48 -16.35 5.02
C PRO A 40 7.61 -14.99 5.72
N GLU A 41 8.00 -13.96 4.98
CA GLU A 41 8.45 -12.68 5.50
C GLU A 41 7.42 -11.56 5.37
N ILE A 42 6.19 -11.86 4.92
CA ILE A 42 5.10 -10.88 4.76
C ILE A 42 4.88 -10.03 6.03
N HIS A 43 5.08 -10.62 7.21
CA HIS A 43 5.00 -9.97 8.53
C HIS A 43 5.99 -8.79 8.72
N LYS A 44 7.07 -8.74 7.92
CA LYS A 44 8.02 -7.61 7.91
C LYS A 44 7.36 -6.35 7.38
N ILE A 45 6.40 -6.47 6.47
CA ILE A 45 5.63 -5.33 5.94
C ILE A 45 4.80 -4.71 7.07
N ASP A 46 4.07 -5.52 7.83
CA ASP A 46 3.30 -5.06 9.00
C ASP A 46 4.20 -4.36 10.03
N THR A 47 5.36 -4.96 10.32
CA THR A 47 6.35 -4.38 11.25
C THR A 47 6.82 -3.00 10.77
N PHE A 48 7.11 -2.86 9.46
CA PHE A 48 7.51 -1.60 8.87
C PHE A 48 6.40 -0.55 8.95
N LEU A 49 5.16 -0.92 8.67
CA LEU A 49 4.02 -0.01 8.71
C LEU A 49 3.72 0.48 10.14
N GLN A 50 3.85 -0.39 11.13
CA GLN A 50 3.80 0.01 12.53
C GLN A 50 4.91 0.99 12.89
N GLN A 51 6.11 0.84 12.32
CA GLN A 51 7.20 1.80 12.50
C GLN A 51 6.83 3.17 11.90
N ILE A 52 6.29 3.21 10.67
CA ILE A 52 5.81 4.46 10.03
C ILE A 52 4.78 5.17 10.92
N HIS A 53 3.85 4.40 11.48
CA HIS A 53 2.82 4.92 12.38
C HIS A 53 3.43 5.49 13.68
N ARG A 54 4.28 4.72 14.37
CA ARG A 54 4.96 5.16 15.62
C ARG A 54 5.83 6.39 15.41
N GLN A 55 6.49 6.50 14.26
CA GLN A 55 7.31 7.65 13.88
C GLN A 55 6.49 8.85 13.38
N LYS A 56 5.15 8.74 13.32
CA LYS A 56 4.26 9.81 12.87
C LYS A 56 4.60 10.30 11.45
N LEU A 57 5.16 9.43 10.60
CA LEU A 57 5.52 9.80 9.23
C LEU A 57 4.27 10.04 8.35
N GLY A 58 3.15 9.42 8.72
CA GLY A 58 1.86 9.59 8.06
C GLY A 58 1.33 11.03 8.02
N TYR A 59 1.70 11.89 8.98
CA TYR A 59 1.24 13.29 9.02
C TYR A 59 1.69 14.11 7.81
N LYS A 60 2.82 13.75 7.19
CA LYS A 60 3.30 14.39 5.96
C LYS A 60 2.32 14.21 4.79
N ARG A 61 1.44 13.20 4.87
CA ARG A 61 0.43 12.89 3.87
C ARG A 61 -0.98 13.22 4.33
N ARG A 62 -1.16 14.13 5.30
CA ARG A 62 -2.49 14.45 5.82
C ARG A 62 -3.46 14.88 4.70
N GLY A 63 -4.63 14.24 4.66
CA GLY A 63 -5.64 14.43 3.60
C GLY A 63 -5.23 13.82 2.25
N GLY A 64 -4.23 12.94 2.23
CA GLY A 64 -3.81 12.20 1.04
C GLY A 64 -4.64 10.94 0.82
N LYS A 65 -4.48 10.36 -0.37
CA LYS A 65 -5.17 9.14 -0.81
C LYS A 65 -4.15 8.11 -1.29
N THR A 66 -4.39 6.84 -0.96
CA THR A 66 -3.59 5.70 -1.43
C THR A 66 -4.51 4.66 -2.04
N ALA A 67 -4.39 4.45 -3.35
CA ALA A 67 -5.10 3.40 -4.06
C ALA A 67 -4.21 2.17 -4.19
N LEU A 68 -4.78 1.00 -3.90
CA LEU A 68 -4.13 -0.30 -4.00
C LEU A 68 -4.87 -1.11 -5.07
N VAL A 69 -4.21 -1.45 -6.17
CA VAL A 69 -4.81 -2.19 -7.29
C VAL A 69 -4.22 -3.58 -7.34
N GLY A 70 -5.06 -4.60 -7.41
CA GLY A 70 -4.60 -5.98 -7.58
C GLY A 70 -5.62 -6.81 -8.34
N ALA A 71 -5.15 -7.70 -9.21
CA ALA A 71 -6.00 -8.53 -10.05
C ALA A 71 -6.19 -9.97 -9.54
N SER A 72 -5.27 -10.47 -8.70
CA SER A 72 -5.38 -11.81 -8.14
C SER A 72 -6.10 -11.83 -6.80
N GLN A 73 -6.87 -12.89 -6.52
CA GLN A 73 -7.57 -13.05 -5.24
C GLN A 73 -6.62 -13.04 -4.04
N TYR A 74 -5.40 -13.57 -4.21
CA TYR A 74 -4.41 -13.61 -3.14
C TYR A 74 -3.91 -12.20 -2.79
N ILE A 75 -3.51 -11.41 -3.80
CA ILE A 75 -3.11 -10.01 -3.62
C ILE A 75 -4.26 -9.23 -2.99
N PHE A 76 -5.47 -9.38 -3.52
CA PHE A 76 -6.64 -8.69 -3.01
C PHE A 76 -6.89 -8.96 -1.51
N ARG A 77 -6.66 -10.19 -1.05
CA ARG A 77 -6.74 -10.55 0.38
C ARG A 77 -5.67 -9.83 1.22
N ILE A 78 -4.43 -9.75 0.74
CA ILE A 78 -3.35 -9.03 1.41
C ILE A 78 -3.68 -7.53 1.51
N LEU A 79 -4.11 -6.92 0.40
CA LEU A 79 -4.46 -5.48 0.37
C LEU A 79 -5.62 -5.14 1.29
N ARG A 80 -6.63 -6.02 1.37
CA ARG A 80 -7.74 -5.87 2.31
C ARG A 80 -7.30 -5.99 3.76
N GLN A 81 -6.42 -6.94 4.07
CA GLN A 81 -5.89 -7.09 5.42
C GLN A 81 -5.11 -5.84 5.84
N PHE A 82 -4.31 -5.28 4.91
CA PHE A 82 -3.60 -4.03 5.13
C PHE A 82 -4.55 -2.84 5.33
N LYS A 83 -5.60 -2.71 4.50
CA LYS A 83 -6.63 -1.68 4.71
C LYS A 83 -7.30 -1.83 6.08
N ALA A 84 -7.66 -3.05 6.48
CA ALA A 84 -8.29 -3.29 7.78
C ALA A 84 -7.37 -2.94 8.96
N TRP A 85 -6.06 -3.25 8.85
CA TRP A 85 -5.07 -2.79 9.82
C TRP A 85 -5.00 -1.26 9.87
N ALA A 86 -5.00 -0.62 8.71
CA ALA A 86 -4.95 0.83 8.59
C ALA A 86 -6.17 1.51 9.23
N ASP A 87 -7.37 1.02 8.95
CA ASP A 87 -8.62 1.50 9.54
C ASP A 87 -8.62 1.29 11.07
N ALA A 88 -8.11 0.14 11.55
CA ALA A 88 -8.06 -0.20 12.97
C ALA A 88 -7.04 0.62 13.77
N ALA A 89 -5.98 1.14 13.13
CA ALA A 89 -5.00 1.99 13.78
C ALA A 89 -5.57 3.35 14.21
N GLY A 90 -6.72 3.77 13.67
CA GLY A 90 -7.53 4.91 14.14
C GLY A 90 -6.97 6.31 13.91
N ASP A 91 -5.65 6.44 13.72
CA ASP A 91 -4.90 7.71 13.65
C ASP A 91 -4.16 7.91 12.31
N ILE A 92 -4.59 7.23 11.26
CA ILE A 92 -3.96 7.37 9.95
C ILE A 92 -4.48 8.62 9.25
N ALA A 93 -3.56 9.53 8.92
CA ALA A 93 -3.88 10.84 8.37
C ALA A 93 -4.27 10.85 6.87
N PHE A 94 -4.40 9.68 6.24
CA PHE A 94 -4.62 9.51 4.81
C PHE A 94 -5.45 8.25 4.55
N GLU A 95 -6.16 8.24 3.44
CA GLU A 95 -7.12 7.19 3.12
C GLU A 95 -6.50 6.07 2.29
N PHE A 96 -7.02 4.86 2.49
CA PHE A 96 -6.72 3.70 1.68
C PHE A 96 -7.98 3.18 1.02
N GLN A 97 -7.88 2.84 -0.27
CA GLN A 97 -8.93 2.15 -0.98
C GLN A 97 -8.33 1.07 -1.89
N VAL A 98 -9.01 -0.07 -1.97
CA VAL A 98 -8.58 -1.21 -2.79
C VAL A 98 -9.47 -1.29 -4.03
N PHE A 99 -8.87 -1.48 -5.19
CA PHE A 99 -9.53 -1.57 -6.49
C PHE A 99 -9.08 -2.84 -7.24
N ASN A 100 -9.93 -3.32 -8.13
CA ASN A 100 -9.57 -4.38 -9.08
C ASN A 100 -9.14 -3.82 -10.44
N ASP A 101 -9.40 -2.54 -10.67
CA ASP A 101 -9.16 -1.84 -11.93
C ASP A 101 -8.36 -0.56 -11.69
N ILE A 102 -7.40 -0.30 -12.59
CA ILE A 102 -6.50 0.85 -12.48
C ILE A 102 -7.20 2.16 -12.86
N GLU A 103 -8.14 2.14 -13.79
CA GLU A 103 -8.88 3.33 -14.21
C GLU A 103 -9.77 3.83 -13.08
N GLU A 104 -10.49 2.93 -12.40
CA GLU A 104 -11.28 3.25 -11.19
C GLU A 104 -10.41 3.84 -10.08
N ALA A 105 -9.25 3.22 -9.83
CA ALA A 105 -8.29 3.70 -8.84
C ALA A 105 -7.79 5.12 -9.15
N MET A 106 -7.46 5.37 -10.41
CA MET A 106 -7.01 6.67 -10.88
C MET A 106 -8.10 7.74 -10.75
N GLN A 107 -9.33 7.42 -11.15
CA GLN A 107 -10.47 8.33 -11.01
C GLN A 107 -10.66 8.76 -9.55
N TRP A 108 -10.58 7.81 -8.61
CA TRP A 108 -10.70 8.10 -7.17
C TRP A 108 -9.52 8.91 -6.60
N LEU A 109 -8.30 8.67 -7.08
CA LEU A 109 -7.13 9.44 -6.68
C LEU A 109 -7.20 10.89 -7.15
N THR A 110 -7.76 11.11 -8.35
CA THR A 110 -7.88 12.44 -8.97
C THR A 110 -9.17 13.15 -8.66
N SER A 111 -10.16 12.47 -8.07
CA SER A 111 -11.40 13.12 -7.66
C SER A 111 -11.08 14.12 -6.54
N GLU A 112 -11.41 15.37 -6.80
CA GLU A 112 -11.54 16.39 -5.76
C GLU A 112 -12.75 16.00 -4.90
N GLU A 113 -12.59 16.00 -3.57
CA GLU A 113 -13.75 15.96 -2.66
C GLU A 113 -14.51 17.29 -2.72
#